data_AF-A0A7J2SY82-F1
#
_entry.id   AF-A0A7J2SY82-F1
#
_cell.length_a   1.000
_cell.length_b   1.000
_cell.length_c   1.000
_cell.angle_alpha   90.00
_cell.angle_beta   90.00
_cell.angle_gamma   90.00
#
_symmetry.space_group_name_H-M   'P 1'
#
loop_
_entity.id
_entity.type
_entity.pdbx_description
1 polymer ?
#
loop_
_entity_poly.entity_id
_entity_poly.type
_entity_poly.pdbx_seq_one_letter_code
_entity_poly.pdbx_strand_id
1 'polypeptide(L)'
;MSEEAQGEKEYLAVTDQKPVSAYVISGEVQLKASGRLVLMARGRSINQAVDVANMIVQRSEGSAEISGVRIASDRLPDGKYISRMEITIERKGRPGTGHRLDAPTDGKTDKKI
;
A
#
# COMPACT_ATOMS: atom_id res chain seq x y z
N MET A 1 3.04 -23.48 -17.65
CA MET A 1 2.78 -22.92 -16.31
C MET A 1 3.17 -21.46 -16.40
N SER A 2 2.18 -20.58 -16.39
CA SER A 2 2.36 -19.17 -16.74
C SER A 2 3.07 -18.44 -15.60
N GLU A 3 4.25 -17.93 -15.90
CA GLU A 3 5.02 -17.02 -15.05
C GLU A 3 4.25 -15.69 -15.01
N GLU A 4 3.53 -15.45 -13.92
CA GLU A 4 2.89 -14.15 -13.69
C GLU A 4 3.99 -13.11 -13.54
N ALA A 5 4.01 -12.15 -14.48
CA ALA A 5 4.89 -11.00 -14.45
C ALA A 5 4.80 -10.29 -13.09
N GLN A 6 5.80 -10.53 -12.24
CA GLN A 6 5.97 -9.82 -10.99
C GLN A 6 6.44 -8.41 -11.33
N GLY A 7 5.50 -7.47 -11.49
CA GLY A 7 5.81 -6.06 -11.32
C GLY A 7 6.57 -5.90 -10.00
N GLU A 8 7.71 -5.21 -10.03
CA GLU A 8 8.65 -5.06 -8.93
C GLU A 8 7.91 -4.64 -7.65
N LYS A 9 7.67 -5.60 -6.75
CA LYS A 9 6.97 -5.35 -5.49
C LYS A 9 7.96 -4.70 -4.53
N GLU A 10 7.72 -3.46 -4.15
CA GLU A 10 8.49 -2.84 -3.08
C GLU A 10 8.01 -3.36 -1.73
N TYR A 11 8.86 -4.17 -1.10
CA TYR A 11 8.62 -4.76 0.20
C TYR A 11 9.25 -3.91 1.31
N LEU A 12 8.47 -3.59 2.34
CA LEU A 12 8.93 -2.91 3.54
C LEU A 12 8.70 -3.78 4.77
N ALA A 13 9.78 -4.24 5.40
CA ALA A 13 9.71 -5.00 6.64
C ALA A 13 9.50 -4.07 7.84
N VAL A 14 8.36 -4.21 8.52
CA VAL A 14 8.02 -3.47 9.74
C VAL A 14 8.38 -4.31 10.97
N THR A 15 9.13 -3.72 11.89
CA THR A 15 9.60 -4.35 13.12
C THR A 15 9.48 -3.38 14.28
N ASP A 16 9.55 -3.89 15.51
CA ASP A 16 9.51 -3.07 16.73
C ASP A 16 10.80 -2.32 17.05
N GLN A 17 11.80 -2.39 16.17
CA GLN A 17 13.12 -1.77 16.36
C GLN A 17 13.17 -0.30 15.95
N LYS A 18 12.20 0.17 15.15
CA LYS A 18 12.12 1.57 14.70
C LYS A 18 10.73 2.13 15.03
N PRO A 19 10.62 3.45 15.29
CA PRO A 19 9.32 4.07 15.54
C PRO A 19 8.42 3.97 14.30
N VAL A 20 7.10 3.94 14.51
CA VAL A 20 6.07 3.89 13.45
C VAL A 20 6.31 4.95 12.38
N SER A 21 6.64 6.18 12.78
CA SER A 21 6.86 7.30 11.86
C SER A 21 7.96 7.05 10.84
N ALA A 22 9.03 6.33 11.21
CA ALA A 22 10.12 6.00 10.29
C ALA A 22 9.63 5.08 9.15
N TYR A 23 8.78 4.11 9.49
CA TYR A 23 8.18 3.23 8.49
C TYR A 23 7.14 3.94 7.63
N VAL A 24 6.34 4.84 8.21
CA VAL A 24 5.39 5.65 7.44
C VAL A 24 6.10 6.50 6.39
N ILE A 25 7.16 7.21 6.77
CA ILE A 25 7.93 8.05 5.83
C ILE A 25 8.57 7.19 4.73
N SER A 26 9.21 6.07 5.09
CA SER A 26 9.81 5.15 4.11
C SER A 26 8.76 4.58 3.16
N GLY A 27 7.60 4.19 3.69
CA GLY A 27 6.49 3.65 2.93
C GLY A 27 5.87 4.67 1.98
N GLU A 28 5.71 5.93 2.41
CA GLU A 28 5.24 7.01 1.52
C GLU A 28 6.20 7.27 0.36
N VAL A 29 7.52 7.27 0.60
CA VAL A 29 8.53 7.45 -0.45
C VAL A 29 8.47 6.31 -1.47
N GLN A 30 8.44 5.06 -1.00
CA GLN A 30 8.31 3.87 -1.83
C GLN A 30 7.00 3.86 -2.62
N LEU A 31 5.87 4.07 -1.94
CA LEU A 31 4.55 4.12 -2.57
C LEU A 31 4.45 5.21 -3.65
N LYS A 32 5.10 6.36 -3.47
CA LYS A 32 5.18 7.41 -4.50
C LYS A 32 6.03 6.99 -5.70
N ALA A 33 7.12 6.27 -5.47
CA ALA A 33 8.04 5.82 -6.52
C ALA A 33 7.46 4.68 -7.36
N SER A 34 6.95 3.63 -6.71
CA SER A 34 6.48 2.40 -7.37
C SER A 34 4.97 2.37 -7.62
N GLY A 35 4.18 3.11 -6.84
CA GLY A 35 2.72 3.06 -6.86
C GLY A 35 2.10 1.84 -6.17
N ARG A 36 2.93 0.92 -5.66
CA ARG A 36 2.52 -0.28 -4.92
C ARG A 36 3.53 -0.62 -3.83
N LEU A 37 3.06 -0.71 -2.59
CA LEU A 37 3.85 -1.03 -1.41
C LEU A 37 3.32 -2.31 -0.76
N VAL A 38 4.21 -3.19 -0.29
CA VAL A 38 3.85 -4.36 0.52
C VAL A 38 4.54 -4.28 1.87
N LEU A 39 3.77 -4.01 2.93
CA LEU A 39 4.26 -4.06 4.30
C LEU A 39 4.28 -5.51 4.78
N MET A 40 5.42 -5.96 5.33
CA MET A 40 5.55 -7.29 5.92
C MET A 40 5.90 -7.20 7.40
N ALA A 41 5.22 -7.99 8.23
CA ALA A 41 5.49 -8.06 9.66
C ALA A 41 5.21 -9.46 10.21
N ARG A 42 5.78 -9.74 11.39
CA ARG A 42 5.61 -11.03 12.09
C ARG A 42 5.41 -10.87 13.60
N GLY A 43 4.63 -11.76 14.18
CA GLY A 43 4.33 -11.77 15.61
C GLY A 43 3.86 -10.42 16.12
N ARG A 44 4.50 -9.91 17.18
CA ARG A 44 4.12 -8.64 17.84
C ARG A 44 4.15 -7.42 16.91
N SER A 45 5.00 -7.41 15.89
CA SER A 45 5.12 -6.29 14.96
C SER A 45 3.94 -6.14 13.99
N ILE A 46 3.01 -7.12 13.95
CA ILE A 46 1.82 -7.06 13.09
C ILE A 46 0.96 -5.82 13.40
N ASN A 47 0.73 -5.52 14.68
CA ASN A 47 -0.07 -4.34 15.05
C ASN A 47 0.60 -3.05 14.55
N GLN A 48 1.93 -2.98 14.63
CA GLN A 48 2.69 -1.85 14.14
C GLN A 48 2.58 -1.70 12.61
N ALA A 49 2.57 -2.81 11.86
CA ALA A 49 2.37 -2.77 10.41
C ALA A 49 0.96 -2.28 10.04
N VAL A 50 -0.06 -2.64 10.82
CA VAL A 50 -1.42 -2.13 10.65
C VAL A 50 -1.47 -0.62 10.93
N ASP A 51 -0.82 -0.15 12.00
CA ASP A 51 -0.73 1.27 12.31
C ASP A 51 -0.03 2.05 11.18
N VAL A 52 1.10 1.54 10.68
CA VAL A 52 1.82 2.11 9.54
C VAL A 52 0.94 2.16 8.30
N ALA A 53 0.22 1.09 7.98
CA ALA A 53 -0.66 1.03 6.81
C ALA A 53 -1.76 2.09 6.88
N ASN A 54 -2.44 2.17 8.02
CA ASN A 54 -3.53 3.12 8.24
C ASN A 54 -3.02 4.56 8.18
N MET A 55 -1.85 4.85 8.78
CA MET A 55 -1.24 6.18 8.71
C MET A 55 -0.87 6.59 7.28
N ILE A 56 -0.29 5.69 6.49
CA ILE A 56 0.06 5.95 5.08
C ILE A 56 -1.21 6.27 4.29
N VAL A 57 -2.26 5.46 4.42
CA VAL A 57 -3.53 5.68 3.69
C VAL A 57 -4.21 6.97 4.14
N GLN A 58 -4.26 7.25 5.45
CA GLN A 58 -4.85 8.48 5.98
C GLN A 58 -4.12 9.73 5.47
N ARG A 59 -2.78 9.71 5.47
CA ARG A 59 -1.95 10.81 4.95
C ARG A 59 -1.95 10.94 3.43
N SER A 60 -2.39 9.90 2.72
CA SER A 60 -2.53 9.95 1.26
C SER A 60 -3.73 10.78 0.79
N GLU A 61 -4.61 11.22 1.70
CA GLU A 61 -5.80 12.02 1.39
C GLU A 61 -6.68 11.40 0.29
N GLY A 62 -6.81 10.07 0.33
CA GLY A 62 -7.61 9.30 -0.63
C GLY A 62 -6.89 8.91 -1.92
N SER A 63 -5.62 9.30 -2.10
CA SER A 63 -4.82 8.91 -3.27
C SER A 63 -4.20 7.51 -3.17
N ALA A 64 -4.37 6.81 -2.05
CA ALA A 64 -3.98 5.42 -1.86
C ALA A 64 -5.04 4.61 -1.09
N GLU A 65 -4.99 3.29 -1.23
CA GLU A 65 -5.84 2.35 -0.51
C GLU A 65 -5.10 1.07 -0.13
N ILE A 66 -5.59 0.39 0.91
CA ILE A 66 -5.19 -0.99 1.19
C ILE A 66 -5.91 -1.90 0.17
N SER A 67 -5.17 -2.48 -0.76
CA SER A 67 -5.74 -3.32 -1.82
C SER A 67 -5.70 -4.82 -1.52
N GLY A 68 -5.01 -5.23 -0.46
CA GLY A 68 -5.05 -6.63 -0.01
C GLY A 68 -4.34 -6.88 1.31
N VAL A 69 -4.82 -7.88 2.04
CA VAL A 69 -4.21 -8.37 3.27
C VAL A 69 -4.05 -9.89 3.18
N ARG A 70 -2.87 -10.40 3.51
CA ARG A 70 -2.58 -11.84 3.57
C ARG A 70 -2.00 -12.16 4.93
N ILE A 71 -2.46 -13.26 5.52
CA ILE A 71 -1.97 -13.78 6.80
C ILE A 71 -1.47 -15.20 6.56
N ALA A 72 -0.31 -15.50 7.09
CA ALA A 72 0.33 -16.81 7.01
C ALA A 72 1.03 -17.12 8.35
N SER A 73 1.66 -18.28 8.43
CA SER A 73 2.54 -18.65 9.52
C SER A 73 3.89 -19.05 8.96
N ASP A 74 4.96 -18.51 9.54
CA ASP A 74 6.33 -18.91 9.24
C ASP A 74 6.82 -19.88 10.31
N ARG A 75 7.63 -20.86 9.90
CA ARG A 75 8.29 -21.78 10.81
C ARG A 75 9.66 -21.23 11.18
N LEU A 76 9.90 -21.09 12.47
CA LEU A 76 11.19 -20.66 13.04
C LEU A 76 12.17 -21.84 13.10
N PRO A 77 13.48 -21.59 13.16
CA PRO A 77 14.49 -22.64 13.29
C PRO A 77 14.34 -23.53 14.53
N ASP A 78 13.76 -22.98 15.60
CA ASP A 78 13.45 -23.73 16.84
C ASP A 78 12.19 -24.60 16.73
N GLY A 79 11.60 -24.69 15.53
CA GLY A 79 10.44 -25.51 15.23
C GLY A 79 9.10 -24.85 15.57
N LYS A 80 9.09 -23.68 16.20
CA LYS A 80 7.85 -22.94 16.51
C LYS A 80 7.29 -22.23 15.28
N TYR A 81 6.01 -21.90 15.33
CA TYR A 81 5.36 -21.09 14.31
C TYR A 81 5.14 -19.67 14.81
N ILE A 82 5.30 -18.70 13.90
CA ILE A 82 4.99 -17.29 14.15
C ILE A 82 4.08 -16.78 13.05
N SER A 83 3.06 -16.01 13.41
CA SER A 83 2.18 -15.37 12.43
C SER A 83 2.97 -14.35 11.60
N ARG A 84 2.74 -14.35 10.29
CA ARG A 84 3.21 -13.34 9.33
C ARG A 84 2.01 -12.67 8.69
N MET A 85 2.12 -11.36 8.45
CA MET A 85 1.15 -10.57 7.72
C MET A 85 1.82 -9.82 6.57
N GLU A 86 1.11 -9.74 5.45
CA GLU A 86 1.43 -8.87 4.32
C GLU A 86 0.25 -7.93 4.07
N ILE A 87 0.50 -6.62 4.06
CA ILE A 87 -0.50 -5.59 3.74
C ILE A 87 -0.05 -4.91 2.45
N THR A 88 -0.86 -5.00 1.40
CA THR A 88 -0.62 -4.31 0.13
C THR A 88 -1.35 -2.97 0.13
N ILE A 89 -0.62 -1.92 -0.22
CA ILE A 89 -1.12 -0.56 -0.40
C ILE A 89 -0.84 -0.14 -1.85
N GLU A 90 -1.84 0.41 -2.54
CA GLU A 90 -1.72 0.86 -3.93
C GLU A 90 -2.25 2.29 -4.08
N ARG A 91 -1.67 3.05 -5.01
CA ARG A 91 -2.19 4.38 -5.36
C ARG A 91 -3.46 4.25 -6.19
N LYS A 92 -4.50 4.99 -5.81
CA LYS A 92 -5.68 5.18 -6.66
C LYS A 92 -5.28 6.00 -7.88
N GLY A 93 -5.47 5.45 -9.07
CA GLY A 93 -5.29 6.18 -10.33
C GLY A 93 -3.86 6.25 -10.85
N ARG A 94 -3.14 5.13 -10.96
CA ARG A 94 -2.05 5.07 -11.95
C ARG A 94 -2.69 5.30 -13.33
N PRO A 95 -2.30 6.31 -14.12
CA PRO A 95 -2.79 6.46 -15.49
C PRO A 95 -2.24 5.27 -16.30
N GLY A 96 -3.05 4.21 -16.42
CA GLY A 96 -2.63 2.95 -17.02
C GLY A 96 -3.63 1.80 -16.93
N THR A 97 -4.67 1.89 -16.10
CA THR A 97 -5.77 0.91 -16.11
C THR A 97 -7.09 1.66 -16.11
N GLY A 98 -7.75 1.64 -17.27
CA GLY A 98 -8.84 2.55 -17.61
C GLY A 98 -10.10 2.39 -16.77
N HIS A 99 -10.57 3.52 -16.25
CA HIS A 99 -11.96 3.92 -16.40
C HIS A 99 -11.99 5.45 -16.53
N ARG A 100 -12.15 5.92 -17.77
CA ARG A 100 -12.41 7.34 -18.06
C ARG A 100 -13.89 7.59 -17.83
N LEU A 101 -14.22 7.92 -16.60
CA LEU A 101 -15.41 8.65 -16.18
C LEU A 101 -14.80 9.77 -15.32
N ASP A 102 -14.99 11.06 -15.54
CA ASP A 102 -15.92 11.85 -16.31
C ASP A 102 -15.28 13.26 -16.27
N ALA A 103 -15.14 13.91 -17.43
CA ALA A 103 -14.73 15.31 -17.45
C ALA A 103 -15.95 16.15 -17.06
N PRO A 104 -15.83 17.15 -16.16
CA PRO A 104 -16.91 18.10 -15.97
C PRO A 104 -17.03 18.93 -17.25
N THR A 105 -18.14 18.77 -17.97
CA THR A 105 -18.53 19.72 -19.02
C THR A 105 -18.96 21.01 -18.33
N ASP A 106 -18.04 21.97 -18.26
CA ASP A 106 -18.32 23.35 -17.88
C ASP A 106 -19.32 23.96 -18.87
N GLY A 107 -20.60 23.93 -18.49
CA GLY A 107 -21.66 24.70 -19.13
C GLY A 107 -21.52 26.18 -18.79
N LYS A 108 -20.63 26.87 -19.49
CA LYS A 108 -20.65 28.33 -19.64
C LYS A 108 -20.79 28.67 -21.12
N THR A 109 -22.04 28.90 -21.54
CA THR A 109 -22.32 29.80 -22.65
C THR A 109 -23.23 30.88 -22.11
N ASP A 110 -22.59 31.98 -21.75
CA ASP A 110 -23.23 33.26 -21.53
C ASP A 110 -22.75 34.20 -22.64
N LYS A 111 -23.73 34.90 -23.24
CA LYS A 111 -23.66 36.10 -24.10
C LYS A 111 -23.62 36.01 -25.64
N LYS A 112 -24.60 36.78 -26.18
CA LYS A 112 -24.66 37.60 -27.41
C LYS A 112 -24.89 36.80 -28.70
N ILE A 113 -25.89 37.10 -29.54
CA ILE A 113 -26.50 38.37 -29.97
C ILE A 113 -27.99 38.13 -30.21
#